data_AF-A0AA41RSV9-F1
#
_entry.id   AF-A0AA41RSV9-F1
#
_cell.length_a   1.000
_cell.length_b   1.000
_cell.length_c   1.000
_cell.angle_alpha   90.00
_cell.angle_beta   90.00
_cell.angle_gamma   90.00
#
_symmetry.space_group_name_H-M   'P 1'
#
loop_
_entity.id
_entity.type
_entity.pdbx_description
1 polymer ?
#
loop_
_entity_poly.entity_id
_entity_poly.type
_entity_poly.pdbx_seq_one_letter_code
_entity_poly.pdbx_strand_id
1 'polypeptide(L)'
;MASSNKTFHARSISLPTESHPLNLAVEEQLRRLRSSQPATSSSSISNSLAGLKDLYESVEDFISTHDGKCLDTVLDGSIMLLDVCSIIKDVLSQMKQSVQDLQSSIRRHSNEVETYMSSRKKVTKVIRKCLTDLKRTANKKNDLVDDISLLKEVETTTLAVFESILSFVSEPKQNKFLISKLMSTKGSAQQISEVMKIDIALKSKGVEVKDVQKPLEAVEMNLQDLEDGLESVFRCLIKSRVSLLNILNQ
;
A
#
# COMPACT_ATOMS: atom_id res chain seq x y z
N MET A 1 44.29 -55.50 -30.20
CA MET A 1 43.71 -55.27 -28.85
C MET A 1 44.19 -53.91 -28.39
N ALA A 2 43.41 -52.91 -27.99
CA ALA A 2 41.99 -52.65 -27.94
C ALA A 2 41.85 -51.11 -28.01
N SER A 3 40.91 -50.59 -28.81
CA SER A 3 40.66 -49.14 -28.88
C SER A 3 39.74 -48.74 -27.73
N SER A 4 40.19 -47.80 -26.89
CA SER A 4 39.45 -47.34 -25.71
C SER A 4 38.37 -46.34 -26.14
N ASN A 5 37.12 -46.81 -26.22
CA ASN A 5 35.95 -45.94 -26.41
C ASN A 5 35.66 -45.21 -25.10
N LYS A 6 36.02 -43.92 -25.02
CA LYS A 6 35.53 -43.03 -23.97
C LYS A 6 34.09 -42.62 -24.29
N THR A 7 33.14 -43.21 -23.58
CA THR A 7 31.74 -42.77 -23.56
C THR A 7 31.64 -41.45 -22.81
N PHE A 8 31.37 -40.37 -23.53
CA PHE A 8 31.01 -39.09 -22.92
C PHE A 8 29.59 -39.20 -22.35
N HIS A 9 29.47 -39.22 -21.03
CA HIS A 9 28.18 -39.00 -20.37
C HIS A 9 27.77 -37.55 -20.59
N ALA A 10 26.85 -37.32 -21.53
CA ALA A 10 26.13 -36.06 -21.63
C ALA A 10 25.40 -35.84 -20.29
N ARG A 11 25.85 -34.87 -19.50
CA ARG A 11 25.11 -34.40 -18.33
C ARG A 11 23.91 -33.63 -18.84
N SER A 12 22.72 -34.18 -18.63
CA SER A 12 21.46 -33.50 -18.89
C SER A 12 21.46 -32.18 -18.12
N ILE A 13 21.42 -31.06 -18.85
CA ILE A 13 21.07 -29.76 -18.29
C ILE A 13 19.57 -29.81 -17.99
N SER A 14 19.21 -29.93 -16.72
CA SER A 14 17.84 -29.68 -16.29
C SER A 14 17.52 -28.23 -16.63
N LEU A 15 16.68 -28.01 -17.64
CA LEU A 15 16.00 -26.73 -17.85
C LEU A 15 15.29 -26.37 -16.53
N PRO A 16 15.24 -25.08 -16.15
CA PRO A 16 14.42 -24.66 -15.02
C PRO A 16 13.01 -25.20 -15.27
N THR A 17 12.42 -25.84 -14.26
CA THR A 17 11.03 -26.28 -14.31
C THR A 17 10.19 -25.09 -14.76
N GLU A 18 9.49 -25.24 -15.88
CA GLU A 18 8.63 -24.19 -16.41
C GLU A 18 7.54 -23.92 -15.35
N SER A 19 7.62 -22.76 -14.68
CA SER A 19 6.66 -22.37 -13.65
C SER A 19 5.25 -22.39 -14.25
N HIS A 20 4.27 -22.87 -13.47
CA HIS A 20 2.89 -22.98 -13.95
C HIS A 20 2.38 -21.62 -14.46
N PRO A 21 1.63 -21.55 -15.59
CA PRO A 21 1.24 -20.27 -16.22
C PRO A 21 0.55 -19.27 -15.28
N LEU A 22 -0.19 -19.76 -14.28
CA LEU A 22 -0.85 -18.92 -13.27
C LEU A 22 0.14 -18.33 -12.24
N ASN A 23 1.21 -19.05 -11.89
CA ASN A 23 2.25 -18.54 -11.00
C ASN A 23 2.98 -17.39 -11.70
N LEU A 24 3.30 -17.56 -12.98
CA LEU A 24 3.93 -16.52 -13.81
C LEU A 24 3.06 -15.27 -13.90
N ALA A 25 1.74 -15.41 -14.00
CA ALA A 25 0.83 -14.27 -14.01
C ALA A 25 0.90 -13.48 -12.70
N VAL A 26 0.86 -14.15 -11.55
CA VAL A 26 0.98 -13.51 -10.23
C VAL A 26 2.36 -12.86 -10.05
N GLU A 27 3.44 -13.57 -10.40
CA GLU A 27 4.82 -13.05 -10.33
C GLU A 27 5.02 -11.81 -11.20
N GLU A 28 4.45 -11.79 -12.40
CA GLU A 28 4.54 -10.63 -13.31
C GLU A 28 3.82 -9.40 -12.73
N GLN A 29 2.65 -9.60 -12.11
CA GLN A 29 1.95 -8.52 -11.41
C GLN A 29 2.74 -7.99 -10.21
N LEU A 30 3.34 -8.87 -9.43
CA LEU A 30 4.21 -8.52 -8.29
C LEU A 30 5.45 -7.74 -8.75
N ARG A 31 6.09 -8.19 -9.84
CA ARG A 31 7.24 -7.51 -10.45
C ARG A 31 6.87 -6.10 -10.92
N ARG A 32 5.72 -5.95 -11.57
CA ARG A 32 5.19 -4.65 -12.03
C ARG A 32 4.99 -3.70 -10.84
N LEU A 33 4.35 -4.15 -9.77
CA LEU A 33 4.16 -3.35 -8.55
C LEU A 33 5.48 -2.95 -7.89
N ARG A 34 6.45 -3.87 -7.79
CA ARG A 34 7.78 -3.59 -7.21
C ARG A 34 8.61 -2.61 -8.03
N SER A 35 8.48 -2.66 -9.36
CA SER A 35 9.19 -1.75 -10.26
C SER A 35 8.67 -0.31 -10.21
N SER A 36 7.48 -0.10 -9.64
CA SER A 36 6.90 1.22 -9.47
C SER A 36 7.65 1.99 -8.35
N GLN A 37 8.08 3.22 -8.66
CA GLN A 37 8.90 4.06 -7.79
C GLN A 37 8.21 4.35 -6.43
N PRO A 38 8.94 4.61 -5.32
CA PRO A 38 8.35 4.86 -4.00
C PRO A 38 7.19 5.85 -4.03
N ALA A 39 6.00 5.35 -3.67
CA ALA A 39 4.75 6.05 -3.82
C ALA A 39 4.57 7.07 -2.70
N THR A 40 4.75 8.36 -3.04
CA THR A 40 4.45 9.49 -2.14
C THR A 40 3.43 10.46 -2.72
N SER A 41 3.14 10.36 -4.03
CA SER A 41 2.06 11.09 -4.70
C SER A 41 0.79 10.26 -4.76
N SER A 42 -0.35 10.94 -4.71
CA SER A 42 -1.67 10.31 -4.89
C SER A 42 -1.74 9.47 -6.16
N SER A 43 -1.31 9.99 -7.30
CA SER A 43 -1.31 9.30 -8.59
C SER A 43 -0.54 7.98 -8.61
N SER A 44 0.64 7.92 -7.98
CA SER A 44 1.45 6.69 -7.91
C SER A 44 0.77 5.65 -7.00
N ILE A 45 0.11 6.10 -5.95
CA ILE A 45 -0.64 5.25 -5.04
C ILE A 45 -1.90 4.71 -5.72
N SER A 46 -2.65 5.55 -6.45
CA SER A 46 -3.81 5.12 -7.25
C SER A 46 -3.42 4.07 -8.30
N ASN A 47 -2.29 4.25 -8.98
CA ASN A 47 -1.75 3.24 -9.89
C ASN A 47 -1.38 1.93 -9.17
N SER A 48 -0.84 2.03 -7.95
CA SER A 48 -0.51 0.85 -7.14
C SER A 48 -1.78 0.12 -6.67
N LEU A 49 -2.85 0.85 -6.33
CA LEU A 49 -4.16 0.28 -6.00
C LEU A 49 -4.80 -0.43 -7.20
N ALA A 50 -4.71 0.18 -8.40
CA ALA A 50 -5.15 -0.47 -9.63
C ALA A 50 -4.33 -1.75 -9.91
N GLY A 51 -3.00 -1.70 -9.73
CA GLY A 51 -2.15 -2.87 -9.86
C GLY A 51 -2.45 -3.96 -8.83
N LEU A 52 -2.82 -3.61 -7.59
CA LEU A 52 -3.29 -4.58 -6.59
C LEU A 52 -4.60 -5.23 -7.00
N LYS A 53 -5.55 -4.48 -7.57
CA LYS A 53 -6.79 -5.05 -8.09
C LYS A 53 -6.49 -6.14 -9.13
N ASP A 54 -5.65 -5.82 -10.12
CA ASP A 54 -5.23 -6.77 -11.16
C ASP A 54 -4.49 -7.99 -10.57
N LEU A 55 -3.63 -7.77 -9.56
CA LEU A 55 -2.92 -8.83 -8.85
C LEU A 55 -3.91 -9.80 -8.19
N TYR A 56 -4.89 -9.28 -7.44
CA TYR A 56 -5.87 -10.11 -6.75
C TYR A 56 -6.82 -10.85 -7.71
N GLU A 57 -7.06 -10.32 -8.90
CA GLU A 57 -7.75 -11.06 -9.97
C GLU A 57 -6.94 -12.29 -10.41
N SER A 58 -5.61 -12.16 -10.57
CA SER A 58 -4.73 -13.31 -10.90
C SER A 58 -4.57 -14.30 -9.74
N VAL A 59 -4.57 -13.80 -8.50
CA VAL A 59 -4.50 -14.63 -7.29
C VAL A 59 -5.74 -15.51 -7.13
N GLU A 60 -6.91 -15.03 -7.53
CA GLU A 60 -8.14 -15.81 -7.51
C GLU A 60 -8.06 -17.05 -8.41
N ASP A 61 -7.53 -16.89 -9.62
CA ASP A 61 -7.33 -17.99 -10.57
C ASP A 61 -6.27 -18.97 -10.05
N PHE A 62 -5.19 -18.44 -9.45
CA PHE A 62 -4.14 -19.25 -8.82
C PHE A 62 -4.69 -20.10 -7.67
N ILE A 63 -5.38 -19.48 -6.70
CA ILE A 63 -5.98 -20.15 -5.53
C ILE A 63 -6.88 -21.32 -5.94
N SER A 64 -7.66 -21.15 -7.02
CA SER A 64 -8.59 -22.17 -7.53
C SER A 64 -7.93 -23.48 -7.96
N THR A 65 -6.61 -23.51 -8.13
CA THR A 65 -5.85 -24.69 -8.55
C THR A 65 -5.20 -25.49 -7.42
N HIS A 66 -5.28 -25.01 -6.18
CA HIS A 66 -4.63 -25.67 -5.03
C HIS A 66 -5.54 -26.66 -4.29
N ASP A 67 -4.95 -27.74 -3.76
CA ASP A 67 -5.65 -28.85 -3.09
C ASP A 67 -5.96 -28.59 -1.60
N GLY A 68 -5.97 -27.32 -1.17
CA GLY A 68 -6.30 -26.88 0.19
C GLY A 68 -5.28 -27.18 1.27
N LYS A 69 -4.22 -27.94 0.97
CA LYS A 69 -3.16 -28.22 1.94
C LYS A 69 -2.29 -26.98 2.14
N CYS A 70 -2.26 -26.48 3.37
CA CYS A 70 -1.42 -25.36 3.83
C CYS A 70 -1.94 -23.94 3.56
N LEU A 71 -3.24 -23.70 3.78
CA LEU A 71 -3.87 -22.39 3.58
C LEU A 71 -4.24 -21.64 4.87
N ASP A 72 -4.14 -22.26 6.04
CA ASP A 72 -4.52 -21.63 7.32
C ASP A 72 -3.75 -20.34 7.60
N THR A 73 -2.43 -20.33 7.36
CA THR A 73 -1.59 -19.14 7.58
C THR A 73 -1.83 -18.03 6.55
N VAL A 74 -2.36 -18.36 5.37
CA VAL A 74 -2.80 -17.40 4.35
C VAL A 74 -4.16 -16.83 4.75
N LEU A 75 -5.04 -17.66 5.31
CA LEU A 75 -6.34 -17.23 5.81
C LEU A 75 -6.19 -16.23 6.95
N ASP A 76 -5.29 -16.46 7.91
CA ASP A 76 -4.95 -15.50 8.96
C ASP A 76 -4.42 -14.18 8.39
N GLY A 77 -3.53 -14.27 7.40
CA GLY A 77 -3.01 -13.10 6.66
C GLY A 77 -4.13 -12.29 6.00
N SER A 78 -5.11 -12.96 5.40
CA SER A 78 -6.26 -12.28 4.75
C SER A 78 -7.13 -11.50 5.75
N ILE A 79 -7.31 -11.98 6.99
CA ILE A 79 -8.03 -11.24 8.05
C ILE A 79 -7.26 -9.97 8.37
N MET A 80 -5.95 -10.10 8.62
CA MET A 80 -5.11 -8.97 8.94
C MET A 80 -5.15 -7.90 7.84
N LEU A 81 -5.10 -8.31 6.56
CA LEU A 81 -5.20 -7.37 5.44
C LEU A 81 -6.55 -6.63 5.43
N LEU A 82 -7.66 -7.31 5.71
CA LEU A 82 -8.98 -6.70 5.80
C LEU A 82 -9.09 -5.72 6.96
N ASP A 83 -8.54 -6.06 8.13
CA ASP A 83 -8.51 -5.18 9.31
C ASP A 83 -7.71 -3.91 9.02
N VAL A 84 -6.53 -4.04 8.43
CA VAL A 84 -5.67 -2.91 8.05
C VAL A 84 -6.33 -2.06 6.97
N CYS A 85 -6.93 -2.68 5.96
CA CYS A 85 -7.66 -1.99 4.90
C CYS A 85 -8.82 -1.15 5.48
N SER A 86 -9.56 -1.70 6.45
CA SER A 86 -10.65 -1.00 7.14
C SER A 86 -10.15 0.23 7.90
N ILE A 87 -9.02 0.11 8.61
CA ILE A 87 -8.38 1.25 9.29
C ILE A 87 -7.98 2.33 8.28
N ILE A 88 -7.44 1.95 7.11
CA ILE A 88 -7.02 2.91 6.08
C ILE A 88 -8.23 3.64 5.50
N LYS A 89 -9.34 2.94 5.25
CA LYS A 89 -10.60 3.57 4.82
C LYS A 89 -11.05 4.63 5.83
N ASP A 90 -11.07 4.30 7.13
CA ASP A 90 -11.44 5.26 8.18
C ASP A 90 -10.49 6.47 8.22
N VAL A 91 -9.19 6.24 8.00
CA VAL A 91 -8.17 7.30 7.93
C VAL A 91 -8.41 8.24 6.76
N LEU A 92 -8.67 7.70 5.56
CA LEU A 92 -8.95 8.49 4.38
C LEU A 92 -10.25 9.28 4.55
N SER A 93 -11.31 8.66 5.08
CA SER A 93 -12.61 9.32 5.30
C SER A 93 -12.51 10.45 6.31
N GLN A 94 -11.83 10.23 7.44
CA GLN A 94 -11.61 11.29 8.42
C GLN A 94 -10.77 12.43 7.84
N MET A 95 -9.76 12.12 7.03
CA MET A 95 -8.92 13.13 6.40
C MET A 95 -9.74 13.95 5.39
N LYS A 96 -10.51 13.29 4.51
CA LYS A 96 -11.37 13.93 3.51
C LYS A 96 -12.40 14.84 4.18
N GLN A 97 -13.08 14.34 5.22
CA GLN A 97 -14.02 15.14 6.00
C GLN A 97 -13.35 16.40 6.58
N SER A 98 -12.15 16.27 7.15
CA SER A 98 -11.44 17.44 7.70
C SER A 98 -11.08 18.48 6.63
N VAL A 99 -10.76 18.05 5.41
CA VAL A 99 -10.50 18.93 4.26
C VAL A 99 -11.78 19.65 3.85
N GLN A 100 -12.90 18.92 3.75
CA GLN A 100 -14.22 19.47 3.40
C GLN A 100 -14.71 20.48 4.43
N ASP A 101 -14.55 20.17 5.73
CA ASP A 101 -14.92 21.07 6.82
C ASP A 101 -14.11 22.37 6.77
N LEU A 102 -12.79 22.25 6.55
CA LEU A 102 -11.92 23.41 6.40
C LEU A 102 -12.34 24.26 5.19
N GLN A 103 -12.51 23.66 4.02
CA GLN A 103 -13.00 24.39 2.84
C GLN A 103 -14.35 25.08 3.10
N SER A 104 -15.28 24.41 3.78
CA SER A 104 -16.59 24.95 4.13
C SER A 104 -16.46 26.17 5.05
N SER A 105 -15.60 26.08 6.06
CA SER A 105 -15.24 27.21 6.94
C SER A 105 -14.70 28.38 6.11
N ILE A 106 -13.76 28.13 5.19
CA ILE A 106 -13.15 29.16 4.34
C ILE A 106 -14.22 29.86 3.48
N ARG A 107 -15.13 29.09 2.85
CA ARG A 107 -16.25 29.65 2.07
C ARG A 107 -17.19 30.52 2.91
N ARG A 108 -17.34 30.22 4.20
CA ARG A 108 -18.13 30.99 5.17
C ARG A 108 -17.36 32.17 5.78
N HIS A 109 -16.15 32.47 5.27
CA HIS A 109 -15.24 33.46 5.83
C HIS A 109 -14.84 33.21 7.30
N SER A 110 -14.93 31.95 7.74
CA SER A 110 -14.39 31.46 9.02
C SER A 110 -13.03 30.82 8.80
N ASN A 111 -12.17 30.82 9.83
CA ASN A 111 -10.83 30.24 9.77
C ASN A 111 -10.67 29.12 10.82
N GLU A 112 -11.11 27.91 10.49
CA GLU A 112 -11.04 26.73 11.36
C GLU A 112 -9.78 25.86 11.14
N VAL A 113 -8.65 26.50 10.78
CA VAL A 113 -7.37 25.80 10.58
C VAL A 113 -6.93 25.03 11.83
N GLU A 114 -7.19 25.53 13.04
CA GLU A 114 -6.85 24.84 14.29
C GLU A 114 -7.64 23.53 14.47
N THR A 115 -8.93 23.54 14.09
CA THR A 115 -9.79 22.34 14.10
C THR A 115 -9.27 21.29 13.13
N TYR A 116 -8.97 21.70 11.89
CA TYR A 116 -8.34 20.85 10.88
C TYR A 116 -7.02 20.24 11.40
N MET A 117 -6.12 21.06 11.94
CA MET A 117 -4.82 20.61 12.48
C MET A 117 -4.99 19.64 13.65
N SER A 118 -6.02 19.82 14.46
CA SER A 118 -6.35 18.91 15.57
C SER A 118 -6.87 17.57 15.05
N SER A 119 -7.74 17.57 14.04
CA SER A 119 -8.19 16.35 13.35
C SER A 119 -7.01 15.62 12.71
N ARG A 120 -6.16 16.34 11.97
CA ARG A 120 -4.93 15.85 11.36
C ARG A 120 -4.03 15.10 12.36
N LYS A 121 -3.84 15.66 13.56
CA LYS A 121 -3.07 15.01 14.65
C LYS A 121 -3.70 13.70 15.13
N LYS A 122 -5.04 13.67 15.27
CA LYS A 122 -5.77 12.45 15.68
C LYS A 122 -5.60 11.34 14.65
N VAL A 123 -5.84 11.65 13.37
CA VAL A 123 -5.63 10.71 12.25
C VAL A 123 -4.20 10.20 12.24
N THR A 124 -3.21 11.09 12.40
CA THR A 124 -1.80 10.67 12.43
C THR A 124 -1.47 9.76 13.62
N LYS A 125 -2.17 9.90 14.76
CA LYS A 125 -2.01 8.98 15.90
C LYS A 125 -2.54 7.58 15.56
N VAL A 126 -3.68 7.48 14.88
CA VAL A 126 -4.25 6.21 14.39
C VAL A 126 -3.28 5.54 13.41
N ILE A 127 -2.77 6.30 12.43
CA ILE A 127 -1.80 5.80 11.45
C ILE A 127 -0.56 5.22 12.15
N ARG A 128 0.03 5.96 13.10
CA ARG A 128 1.22 5.50 13.83
C ARG A 128 0.97 4.21 14.61
N LYS A 129 -0.21 4.06 15.21
CA LYS A 129 -0.60 2.83 15.89
C LYS A 129 -0.65 1.68 14.89
N CYS A 130 -1.39 1.86 13.78
CA CYS A 130 -1.50 0.86 12.72
C CYS A 130 -0.13 0.41 12.18
N LEU A 131 0.76 1.35 11.85
CA LEU A 131 2.12 1.03 11.38
C LEU A 131 2.97 0.31 12.44
N THR A 132 2.74 0.57 13.72
CA THR A 132 3.46 -0.13 14.80
C THR A 132 2.97 -1.57 14.95
N ASP A 133 1.65 -1.76 14.86
CA ASP A 133 1.02 -3.08 14.94
C ASP A 133 1.43 -3.95 13.73
N LEU A 134 1.47 -3.38 12.52
CA LEU A 134 1.98 -4.03 11.30
C LEU A 134 3.42 -4.54 11.47
N LYS A 135 4.32 -3.68 11.96
CA LYS A 135 5.73 -4.04 12.19
C LYS A 135 5.89 -5.17 13.21
N ARG A 136 5.01 -5.23 14.21
CA ARG A 136 5.01 -6.31 15.19
C ARG A 136 4.60 -7.64 14.55
N THR A 137 3.65 -7.63 13.62
CA THR A 137 3.20 -8.84 12.94
C THR A 137 4.23 -9.37 11.94
N ALA A 138 4.93 -8.50 11.22
CA ALA A 138 5.97 -8.87 10.25
C ALA A 138 7.20 -9.59 10.86
N ASN A 139 7.47 -9.39 12.15
CA ASN A 139 8.65 -9.99 12.82
C ASN A 139 8.48 -11.46 13.23
N LYS A 140 7.31 -12.06 13.02
CA LYS A 140 7.07 -13.49 13.26
C LYS A 140 7.45 -14.29 12.01
N LYS A 141 8.70 -14.72 11.89
CA LYS A 141 9.15 -15.56 10.78
C LYS A 141 8.69 -17.01 11.00
N ASN A 142 8.03 -17.58 10.00
CA ASN A 142 7.82 -19.02 9.87
C ASN A 142 8.63 -19.49 8.64
N ASP A 143 9.32 -20.63 8.76
CA ASP A 143 9.87 -21.36 7.61
C ASP A 143 8.68 -21.84 6.76
N LEU A 144 8.61 -21.43 5.49
CA LEU A 144 7.45 -21.68 4.63
C LEU A 144 7.85 -22.31 3.29
N VAL A 145 6.98 -23.19 2.80
CA VAL A 145 7.04 -23.93 1.52
C VAL A 145 6.79 -22.97 0.34
N ASP A 146 7.32 -23.31 -0.84
CA ASP A 146 7.38 -22.45 -2.04
C ASP A 146 6.03 -21.82 -2.48
N ASP A 147 4.90 -22.52 -2.49
CA ASP A 147 3.60 -21.93 -2.90
C ASP A 147 3.03 -20.94 -1.87
N ILE A 148 3.31 -21.19 -0.59
CA ILE A 148 2.98 -20.25 0.50
C ILE A 148 3.86 -19.00 0.37
N SER A 149 5.07 -19.15 -0.16
CA SER A 149 5.98 -18.03 -0.36
C SER A 149 5.42 -16.99 -1.33
N LEU A 150 4.72 -17.42 -2.40
CA LEU A 150 4.11 -16.51 -3.38
C LEU A 150 2.91 -15.75 -2.79
N LEU A 151 2.01 -16.42 -2.07
CA LEU A 151 0.89 -15.74 -1.40
C LEU A 151 1.37 -14.82 -0.26
N LYS A 152 2.46 -15.16 0.41
CA LYS A 152 3.11 -14.26 1.38
C LYS A 152 3.76 -13.06 0.71
N GLU A 153 4.25 -13.21 -0.50
CA GLU A 153 4.73 -12.10 -1.31
C GLU A 153 3.60 -11.14 -1.72
N VAL A 154 2.43 -11.68 -2.09
CA VAL A 154 1.20 -10.90 -2.33
C VAL A 154 0.80 -10.13 -1.07
N GLU A 155 0.77 -10.79 0.09
CA GLU A 155 0.49 -10.15 1.39
C GLU A 155 1.47 -8.99 1.65
N THR A 156 2.77 -9.23 1.49
CA THR A 156 3.83 -8.23 1.70
C THR A 156 3.69 -7.04 0.76
N THR A 157 3.38 -7.30 -0.52
CA THR A 157 3.21 -6.24 -1.54
C THR A 157 1.97 -5.40 -1.24
N THR A 158 0.88 -6.03 -0.81
CA THR A 158 -0.34 -5.33 -0.39
C THR A 158 -0.10 -4.44 0.83
N LEU A 159 0.62 -4.95 1.82
CA LEU A 159 1.03 -4.16 2.99
C LEU A 159 1.91 -2.97 2.59
N ALA A 160 2.83 -3.12 1.65
CA ALA A 160 3.66 -2.01 1.19
C ALA A 160 2.83 -0.87 0.56
N VAL A 161 1.82 -1.20 -0.26
CA VAL A 161 0.90 -0.19 -0.82
C VAL A 161 0.06 0.47 0.28
N PHE A 162 -0.42 -0.31 1.24
CA PHE A 162 -1.13 0.19 2.42
C PHE A 162 -0.27 1.16 3.25
N GLU A 163 1.01 0.83 3.46
CA GLU A 163 1.97 1.71 4.12
C GLU A 163 2.18 3.01 3.33
N SER A 164 2.20 2.97 1.99
CA SER A 164 2.27 4.16 1.14
C SER A 164 1.04 5.06 1.30
N ILE A 165 -0.17 4.52 1.35
CA ILE A 165 -1.40 5.30 1.61
C ILE A 165 -1.33 5.99 2.98
N LEU A 166 -0.97 5.21 4.01
CA LEU A 166 -0.82 5.73 5.37
C LEU A 166 0.26 6.83 5.45
N SER A 167 1.35 6.67 4.70
CA SER A 167 2.45 7.63 4.64
C SER A 167 2.09 8.89 3.86
N PHE A 168 1.28 8.79 2.80
CA PHE A 168 0.74 9.93 2.06
C PHE A 168 -0.05 10.87 2.96
N VAL A 169 -0.89 10.28 3.83
CA VAL A 169 -1.68 11.04 4.79
C VAL A 169 -0.77 11.57 5.90
N SER A 170 0.04 10.72 6.54
CA SER A 170 0.84 11.05 7.74
C SER A 170 1.87 12.18 7.55
N GLU A 171 2.03 13.03 8.57
CA GLU A 171 3.20 13.91 8.68
C GLU A 171 4.46 13.06 8.97
N PRO A 172 5.62 13.32 8.33
CA PRO A 172 6.92 12.88 8.83
C PRO A 172 7.13 13.44 10.25
N LYS A 173 7.82 12.70 11.13
CA LYS A 173 8.31 13.30 12.39
C LYS A 173 9.20 14.49 12.03
N GLN A 174 8.66 15.70 12.13
CA GLN A 174 9.49 16.88 12.27
C GLN A 174 10.14 16.81 13.64
N ASN A 175 11.33 16.21 13.71
CA ASN A 175 12.30 16.72 14.69
C ASN A 175 12.42 18.22 14.39
N LYS A 176 12.17 19.06 15.40
CA LYS A 176 12.10 20.53 15.33
C LYS A 176 13.36 21.23 14.76
N PHE A 177 14.35 20.48 14.28
CA PHE A 177 15.59 20.94 13.66
C PHE A 177 15.56 21.02 12.12
N LEU A 178 14.51 20.57 11.45
CA LEU A 178 14.50 20.49 9.98
C LEU A 178 13.88 21.69 9.25
N ILE A 179 13.26 22.63 9.96
CA ILE A 179 12.73 23.85 9.33
C ILE A 179 13.85 24.86 9.01
N SER A 180 15.02 24.77 9.64
CA SER A 180 16.17 25.64 9.33
C SER A 180 17.05 25.14 8.16
N LYS A 181 16.86 23.91 7.68
CA LYS A 181 17.71 23.33 6.61
C LYS A 181 17.04 23.25 5.24
N LEU A 182 15.81 23.75 5.11
CA LEU A 182 15.07 23.78 3.86
C LEU A 182 15.71 24.71 2.79
N MET A 183 16.71 25.51 3.16
CA MET A 183 17.43 26.41 2.24
C MET A 183 18.84 25.93 1.84
N SER A 184 19.30 24.77 2.30
CA SER A 184 20.65 24.29 1.91
C SER A 184 20.81 22.79 2.13
N THR A 185 20.48 21.96 1.13
CA THR A 185 21.39 20.95 0.55
C THR A 185 20.74 20.28 -0.67
N LYS A 186 21.39 20.38 -1.83
CA LYS A 186 21.15 19.51 -3.00
C LYS A 186 21.45 18.07 -2.57
N GLY A 187 20.53 17.13 -2.78
CA GLY A 187 20.86 15.70 -2.68
C GLY A 187 19.84 14.72 -2.07
N SER A 188 18.56 15.04 -1.99
CA SER A 188 17.42 14.12 -2.19
C SER A 188 16.18 14.95 -1.94
N ALA A 189 15.42 15.30 -2.98
CA ALA A 189 14.13 15.94 -2.78
C ALA A 189 13.25 14.92 -2.07
N GLN A 190 13.13 15.03 -0.75
CA GLN A 190 12.18 14.23 0.00
C GLN A 190 10.79 14.62 -0.52
N GLN A 191 10.17 13.69 -1.23
CA GLN A 191 8.95 13.96 -2.00
C GLN A 191 7.82 14.17 -0.99
N ILE A 192 7.42 15.43 -0.81
CA ILE A 192 6.40 15.85 0.17
C ILE A 192 5.02 15.52 -0.42
N SER A 193 4.18 14.83 0.36
CA SER A 193 2.81 14.52 -0.06
C SER A 193 1.97 15.79 -0.23
N GLU A 194 0.95 15.70 -1.07
CA GLU A 194 0.02 16.79 -1.36
C GLU A 194 -0.66 17.30 -0.07
N VAL A 195 -1.06 16.39 0.82
CA VAL A 195 -1.58 16.72 2.16
C VAL A 195 -0.58 17.56 2.97
N MET A 196 0.69 17.16 2.98
CA MET A 196 1.71 17.87 3.75
C MET A 196 2.03 19.26 3.15
N LYS A 197 1.92 19.44 1.83
CA LYS A 197 2.05 20.76 1.20
C LYS A 197 0.98 21.73 1.72
N ILE A 198 -0.27 21.26 1.87
CA ILE A 198 -1.35 22.03 2.50
C ILE A 198 -0.99 22.37 3.94
N ASP A 199 -0.57 21.38 4.73
CA ASP A 199 -0.24 21.58 6.14
C ASP A 199 0.87 22.64 6.32
N ILE A 200 1.86 22.68 5.43
CA ILE A 200 2.92 23.69 5.43
C ILE A 200 2.36 25.08 5.09
N ALA A 201 1.54 25.18 4.04
CA ALA A 201 0.93 26.44 3.62
C ALA A 201 -0.02 27.03 4.68
N LEU A 202 -0.77 26.18 5.38
CA LEU A 202 -1.64 26.60 6.48
C LEU A 202 -0.87 27.07 7.73
N LYS A 203 0.38 26.64 7.90
CA LYS A 203 1.24 27.03 9.03
C LYS A 203 2.07 28.30 8.75
N SER A 204 2.23 28.69 7.49
CA SER A 204 3.05 29.87 7.14
C SER A 204 2.30 31.17 7.42
N LYS A 205 3.01 32.15 8.00
CA LYS A 205 2.46 33.49 8.22
C LYS A 205 2.40 34.23 6.88
N GLY A 206 1.22 34.71 6.49
CA GLY A 206 1.05 35.59 5.33
C GLY A 206 0.49 34.94 4.06
N VAL A 207 0.18 33.65 4.06
CA VAL A 207 -0.63 33.04 2.99
C VAL A 207 -2.10 33.40 3.26
N GLU A 208 -2.78 34.00 2.28
CA GLU A 208 -4.21 34.21 2.40
C GLU A 208 -4.90 32.86 2.35
N VAL A 209 -5.89 32.66 3.21
CA VAL A 209 -6.66 31.41 3.28
C VAL A 209 -7.35 31.08 1.94
N LYS A 210 -7.51 32.07 1.06
CA LYS A 210 -8.00 31.89 -0.32
C LYS A 210 -6.98 31.18 -1.23
N ASP A 211 -5.69 31.35 -1.00
CA ASP A 211 -4.62 30.79 -1.84
C ASP A 211 -4.50 29.26 -1.70
N VAL A 212 -5.01 28.71 -0.59
CA VAL A 212 -5.03 27.26 -0.32
C VAL A 212 -6.32 26.55 -0.76
N GLN A 213 -7.31 27.29 -1.29
CA GLN A 213 -8.61 26.71 -1.65
C GLN A 213 -8.52 25.71 -2.82
N LYS A 214 -7.88 26.08 -3.94
CA LYS A 214 -7.69 25.16 -5.08
C LYS A 214 -6.82 23.96 -4.70
N PRO A 215 -5.69 24.12 -3.98
CA PRO A 215 -4.95 22.99 -3.45
C PRO A 215 -5.76 22.06 -2.54
N LEU A 216 -6.63 22.60 -1.67
CA LEU A 216 -7.51 21.80 -0.81
C LEU A 216 -8.50 20.95 -1.63
N GLU A 217 -9.10 21.53 -2.67
CA GLU A 217 -10.00 20.82 -3.61
C GLU A 217 -9.27 19.69 -4.34
N ALA A 218 -8.03 19.93 -4.79
CA ALA A 218 -7.21 18.87 -5.38
C ALA A 218 -6.92 17.73 -4.38
N VAL A 219 -6.60 18.06 -3.13
CA VAL A 219 -6.38 17.03 -2.09
C VAL A 219 -7.65 16.26 -1.77
N GLU A 220 -8.81 16.91 -1.72
CA GLU A 220 -10.10 16.25 -1.53
C GLU A 220 -10.38 15.23 -2.65
N MET A 221 -10.22 15.63 -3.92
CA MET A 221 -10.39 14.73 -5.06
C MET A 221 -9.41 13.56 -5.00
N ASN A 222 -8.13 13.83 -4.69
CA ASN A 222 -7.14 12.78 -4.55
C ASN A 222 -7.48 11.80 -3.41
N LEU A 223 -8.03 12.29 -2.28
CA LEU A 223 -8.48 11.42 -1.19
C LEU A 223 -9.67 10.56 -1.62
N GLN A 224 -10.61 11.13 -2.38
CA GLN A 224 -11.74 10.40 -2.95
C GLN A 224 -11.28 9.27 -3.88
N ASP A 225 -10.37 9.56 -4.83
CA ASP A 225 -9.82 8.56 -5.75
C ASP A 225 -9.10 7.42 -5.00
N LEU A 226 -8.39 7.74 -3.91
CA LEU A 226 -7.74 6.75 -3.06
C LEU A 226 -8.75 5.90 -2.29
N GLU A 227 -9.84 6.48 -1.80
CA GLU A 227 -10.92 5.72 -1.15
C GLU A 227 -11.59 4.75 -2.12
N ASP A 228 -11.88 5.20 -3.34
CA ASP A 228 -12.54 4.38 -4.36
C ASP A 228 -11.62 3.24 -4.83
N GLY A 229 -10.33 3.52 -5.05
CA GLY A 229 -9.33 2.51 -5.37
C GLY A 229 -9.16 1.48 -4.23
N LEU A 230 -9.14 1.94 -2.98
CA LEU A 230 -9.03 1.07 -1.81
C LEU A 230 -10.28 0.20 -1.62
N GLU A 231 -11.47 0.75 -1.89
CA GLU A 231 -12.73 0.01 -1.86
C GLU A 231 -12.72 -1.13 -2.89
N SER A 232 -12.16 -0.90 -4.08
CA SER A 232 -12.00 -1.98 -5.07
C SER A 232 -11.08 -3.09 -4.55
N VAL A 233 -9.96 -2.73 -3.93
CA VAL A 233 -9.04 -3.72 -3.33
C VAL A 233 -9.70 -4.46 -2.16
N PHE A 234 -10.46 -3.77 -1.31
CA PHE A 234 -11.19 -4.37 -0.20
C PHE A 234 -12.16 -5.46 -0.68
N ARG A 235 -12.88 -5.22 -1.78
CA ARG A 235 -13.77 -6.22 -2.40
C ARG A 235 -13.01 -7.43 -2.91
N CYS A 236 -11.85 -7.22 -3.54
CA CYS A 236 -10.98 -8.31 -3.97
C CYS A 236 -10.46 -9.14 -2.78
N LEU A 237 -10.05 -8.49 -1.69
CA LEU A 237 -9.63 -9.17 -0.45
C LEU A 237 -10.73 -10.06 0.14
N ILE A 238 -11.97 -9.55 0.18
CA ILE A 238 -13.13 -10.35 0.63
C ILE A 238 -13.33 -11.55 -0.29
N LYS A 239 -13.31 -11.33 -1.61
CA LYS A 239 -13.49 -12.40 -2.61
C LYS A 239 -12.45 -13.49 -2.43
N SER A 240 -11.16 -13.13 -2.41
CA SER A 240 -10.09 -14.10 -2.22
C SER A 240 -10.23 -14.83 -0.89
N ARG A 241 -10.57 -14.15 0.21
CA ARG A 241 -10.82 -14.81 1.49
C ARG A 241 -11.95 -15.85 1.42
N VAL A 242 -13.06 -15.52 0.76
CA VAL A 242 -14.17 -16.46 0.56
C VAL A 242 -13.71 -17.68 -0.23
N SER A 243 -12.90 -17.49 -1.27
CA SER A 243 -12.35 -18.58 -2.07
C SER A 243 -11.40 -19.47 -1.27
N LEU A 244 -10.52 -18.89 -0.44
CA LEU A 244 -9.69 -19.65 0.50
C LEU A 244 -10.54 -20.50 1.47
N LEU A 245 -11.61 -19.91 2.04
CA LEU A 245 -12.52 -20.60 2.96
C LEU A 245 -13.28 -21.74 2.26
N ASN A 246 -13.69 -21.56 1.02
CA ASN A 246 -14.42 -22.58 0.27
C ASN A 246 -13.53 -23.81 0.01
N ILE A 247 -12.25 -23.60 -0.31
CA ILE A 247 -11.29 -24.68 -0.53
C ILE A 247 -11.00 -25.45 0.76
N LEU A 248 -10.85 -24.75 1.89
CA LEU A 248 -10.59 -25.40 3.19
C LEU A 248 -11.78 -26.23 3.71
N ASN A 249 -12.99 -25.96 3.23
CA ASN A 249 -14.21 -26.64 3.64
C ASN A 249 -14.70 -27.69 2.60
N GLN A 250 -13.95 -27.93 1.52
CA GLN A 250 -14.20 -29.01 0.55
C GLN A 250 -13.65 -30.35 1.05
#